data_AF-A0A960FEJ3-F1
#
_entry.id   AF-A0A960FEJ3-F1
#
_cell.length_a   1.000
_cell.length_b   1.000
_cell.length_c   1.000
_cell.angle_alpha   90.00
_cell.angle_beta   90.00
_cell.angle_gamma   90.00
#
_symmetry.space_group_name_H-M   'P 1'
#
loop_
_entity.id
_entity.type
_entity.pdbx_description
1 polymer ?
#
loop_
_entity_poly.entity_id
_entity_poly.type
_entity_poly.pdbx_seq_one_letter_code
_entity_poly.pdbx_strand_id
1 'polypeptide(L)' 'MEQHDGTVNAGRKGIAYDWQSLLAAAEAASLEHELAGLALAAHAAD' A
#
# COMPACT_ATOMS: atom_id res chain seq x y z
N MET A 1 -21.43 22.48 14.05
CA MET A 1 -22.24 21.55 13.23
C MET A 1 -21.38 20.31 13.04
N GLU A 2 -21.68 19.23 13.76
CA GLU A 2 -20.98 17.96 13.61
C GLU A 2 -21.29 17.39 12.23
N GLN A 3 -20.35 17.52 11.30
CA GLN A 3 -20.38 16.81 10.02
C GLN A 3 -20.01 15.35 10.27
N HIS A 4 -21.00 14.53 10.63
CA HIS A 4 -20.92 13.10 10.36
C HIS A 4 -21.40 12.86 8.92
N ASP A 5 -20.58 13.28 7.96
CA ASP A 5 -20.87 13.05 6.55
C ASP A 5 -20.13 11.80 6.08
N GLY A 6 -20.83 10.66 6.11
CA GLY A 6 -20.35 9.38 5.57
C GLY A 6 -20.05 9.41 4.06
N THR A 7 -20.22 10.56 3.39
CA THR A 7 -19.92 10.77 1.97
C THR A 7 -18.60 11.51 1.71
N VAL A 8 -17.81 11.85 2.75
CA VAL A 8 -16.49 12.52 2.58
C VAL A 8 -15.54 11.75 1.66
N ASN A 9 -15.66 10.42 1.66
CA ASN A 9 -14.92 9.51 0.78
C ASN A 9 -15.80 8.91 -0.31
N ALA A 10 -17.03 9.37 -0.53
CA ALA A 10 -17.85 8.88 -1.63
C ALA A 10 -17.49 9.59 -2.95
N GLY A 11 -17.64 8.89 -4.08
CA GLY A 11 -17.39 9.45 -5.41
C GLY A 11 -15.90 9.55 -5.76
N ARG A 12 -15.48 10.66 -6.40
CA ARG A 12 -14.13 10.79 -6.97
C ARG A 12 -13.00 10.67 -5.94
N LYS A 13 -13.25 11.11 -4.70
CA LYS A 13 -12.27 11.01 -3.60
C LYS A 13 -12.10 9.56 -3.12
N GLY A 14 -13.20 8.82 -2.99
CA GLY A 14 -13.15 7.38 -2.66
C GLY A 14 -12.36 6.59 -3.68
N ILE A 15 -12.68 6.79 -4.96
CA ILE A 15 -11.95 6.17 -6.06
C ILE A 15 -10.46 6.50 -5.96
N ALA A 16 -10.09 7.76 -5.71
CA ALA A 16 -8.68 8.14 -5.56
C ALA A 16 -8.01 7.42 -4.37
N TYR A 17 -8.67 7.34 -3.22
CA TYR A 17 -8.14 6.61 -2.05
C TYR A 17 -8.04 5.11 -2.29
N ASP A 18 -8.98 4.51 -3.01
CA ASP A 18 -8.93 3.10 -3.39
C ASP A 18 -7.73 2.83 -4.31
N TRP A 19 -7.52 3.66 -5.33
CA TRP A 19 -6.36 3.57 -6.22
C TRP A 19 -5.04 3.77 -5.48
N GLN A 20 -4.98 4.74 -4.56
CA GLN A 20 -3.80 4.97 -3.72
C GLN A 20 -3.51 3.75 -2.84
N SER A 21 -4.55 3.13 -2.27
CA SER A 21 -4.41 1.94 -1.43
C SER A 21 -3.93 0.73 -2.24
N LEU A 22 -4.45 0.54 -3.46
CA LEU A 22 -4.00 -0.50 -4.38
C LEU A 22 -2.54 -0.31 -4.82
N LEU A 23 -2.15 0.94 -5.14
CA LEU A 23 -0.78 1.27 -5.50
C LEU A 23 0.17 0.99 -4.33
N ALA A 24 -0.17 1.46 -3.12
CA ALA A 24 0.63 1.23 -1.93
C ALA A 24 0.79 -0.27 -1.61
N ALA A 25 -0.27 -1.07 -1.78
CA ALA A 25 -0.20 -2.51 -1.60
C ALA A 25 0.72 -3.19 -2.64
N ALA A 26 0.66 -2.76 -3.90
CA ALA A 26 1.53 -3.27 -4.95
C ALA A 26 3.01 -2.90 -4.71
N GLU A 27 3.28 -1.67 -4.29
CA GLU A 27 4.62 -1.20 -3.95
C GLU A 27 5.19 -1.95 -2.74
N ALA A 28 4.39 -2.15 -1.70
CA ALA A 28 4.78 -2.92 -0.52
C ALA A 28 5.15 -4.37 -0.89
N ALA A 29 4.32 -5.05 -1.67
CA ALA A 29 4.60 -6.41 -2.13
C ALA A 29 5.90 -6.51 -2.95
N SER A 30 6.19 -5.49 -3.78
CA SER A 30 7.45 -5.42 -4.53
C SER A 30 8.66 -5.28 -3.61
N LEU A 31 8.57 -4.41 -2.58
CA LEU A 31 9.64 -4.21 -1.61
C LEU A 31 9.86 -5.45 -0.74
N GLU A 32 8.79 -6.12 -0.31
CA GLU A 32 8.87 -7.37 0.45
C GLU A 32 9.59 -8.47 -0.35
N HIS A 33 9.31 -8.58 -1.65
CA HIS A 33 10.00 -9.51 -2.53
C HIS A 33 11.49 -9.19 -2.65
N GLU A 34 11.84 -7.91 -2.85
CA GLU A 34 13.25 -7.48 -2.93
C GLU A 34 13.99 -7.75 -1.62
N LEU A 35 13.39 -7.40 -0.48
CA LEU A 35 13.96 -7.63 0.84
C LEU A 35 14.18 -9.12 1.10
N ALA A 36 13.23 -9.98 0.75
CA ALA A 36 13.38 -11.43 0.87
C ALA A 36 14.56 -11.95 0.04
N GLY A 37 14.73 -11.42 -1.18
CA GLY A 37 15.87 -11.75 -2.04
C GLY A 37 17.21 -11.35 -1.43
N LEU A 38 17.31 -10.13 -0.89
CA LEU A 38 18.52 -9.64 -0.23
C LEU A 38 18.82 -10.43 1.05
N ALA A 39 17.81 -10.74 1.87
CA ALA A 39 17.97 -11.51 3.09
C ALA A 39 18.47 -12.94 2.79
N LEU A 40 17.95 -13.57 1.74
CA LEU A 40 18.42 -14.89 1.30
C LEU A 40 19.87 -14.83 0.80
N ALA A 41 20.21 -13.81 0.01
CA ALA A 41 21.57 -13.62 -0.50
C ALA A 41 22.58 -13.38 0.63
N ALA A 42 22.20 -12.58 1.63
CA ALA A 42 23.02 -12.34 2.81
C ALA A 42 23.23 -13.64 3.61
N HIS A 43 22.17 -14.41 3.84
CA HIS A 43 22.28 -15.68 4.56
C HIS A 43 23.14 -16.71 3.82
N ALA A 44 23.09 -16.75 2.49
CA ALA A 44 23.90 -17.67 1.69
C ALA A 44 25.39 -17.30 1.62
N ALA A 45 25.75 -16.07 2.04
CA ALA A 45 27.12 -15.57 2.02
C ALA A 45 27.87 -15.76 3.36
N ASP A 46 27.16 -16.18 4.42
CA ASP A 46 27.71 -16.58 5.73
C ASP A 46 28.04 -18.09 5.78
#